data_AF-A0A750IT88-F1
#
_entry.id   AF-A0A750IT88-F1
#
_cell.length_a   1.000
_cell.length_b   1.000
_cell.length_c   1.000
_cell.angle_alpha   90.00
_cell.angle_beta   90.00
_cell.angle_gamma   90.00
#
_symmetry.space_group_name_H-M   'P 1'
#
loop_
_entity.id
_entity.type
_entity.pdbx_description
1 polymer ?
#
loop_
_entity_poly.entity_id
_entity_poly.type
_entity_poly.pdbx_seq_one_letter_code
_entity_poly.pdbx_strand_id
1 'polypeptide(L)'
;MTANSIIEYILVFFGWVLNNAMWNIIFGTGLYLLPLVFKCTAVWLKTREEGFDEGNKGLLLQPRLEHALYVPYLVILFCILPVAPVDISTMKFDNSRAKQCHVSVASPQSSGYSTLVNDMGGKTASIPVWWYLVHRLSKGVTQAMTASIPCGGQIRQLRFEVQQSQLRDPILAQELQEFANSCYARSYYRLKNSNPSLDKTIDSVGWIGSDYFLKTEGYYDTYTSKQPKKAWPWNEKRDAGYANTGDGGYPTCKEWWLDPKKGLKDRVLASMSPKVTNDLRRQVGKGWEETALRWLVSPQNVRRSVGNDTYILGSNDNSAGGIGVLTRAGTTLGVGLKQLDTQPGFDALKLALPIVQALLEMLVIVSIPVLLMFSAYEPKTIMTITFAQFALIFISFWWEVAGWLDDTLLKMTYDSITDFTKSVNDGWIMNIVLGTMYIVFPLGWFATMGWTGVKIGSLVSDGINKTGIPMQDAGSKASKAAEGATKAVVTKGKSLMK
;
A
#
# COMPACT_ATOMS: atom_id res chain seq x y z
N MET A 1 8.78 1.84 -23.11
CA MET A 1 9.07 1.78 -21.66
C MET A 1 8.15 0.77 -20.99
N THR A 2 8.47 0.35 -19.77
CA THR A 2 7.61 -0.52 -18.94
C THR A 2 7.23 0.20 -17.65
N ALA A 3 6.07 -0.16 -17.09
CA ALA A 3 5.62 0.26 -15.76
C ALA A 3 5.07 -0.93 -14.97
N ASN A 4 5.29 -0.90 -13.66
CA ASN A 4 4.92 -1.99 -12.74
C ASN A 4 3.57 -1.73 -12.07
N SER A 5 3.09 -0.48 -12.07
CA SER A 5 1.76 -0.10 -11.58
C SER A 5 1.00 0.74 -12.60
N ILE A 6 -0.33 0.72 -12.53
CA ILE A 6 -1.21 1.50 -13.43
C ILE A 6 -1.00 3.00 -13.23
N ILE A 7 -0.77 3.43 -11.97
CA ILE A 7 -0.52 4.84 -11.64
C ILE A 7 0.85 5.28 -12.17
N GLU A 8 1.89 4.46 -12.02
CA GLU A 8 3.19 4.72 -12.63
C GLU A 8 3.10 4.83 -14.15
N TYR A 9 2.37 3.93 -14.80
CA TYR A 9 2.13 3.96 -16.24
C TYR A 9 1.55 5.29 -16.70
N ILE A 10 0.57 5.82 -15.97
CA ILE A 10 -0.07 7.11 -16.25
C ILE A 10 0.89 8.29 -15.97
N LEU A 11 1.47 8.33 -14.78
CA LEU A 11 2.22 9.50 -14.29
C LEU A 11 3.59 9.63 -14.97
N VAL A 12 4.28 8.54 -15.29
CA VAL A 12 5.55 8.58 -16.02
C VAL A 12 5.31 9.08 -17.44
N PHE A 13 4.26 8.59 -18.12
CA PHE A 13 3.89 9.10 -19.45
C PHE A 13 3.56 10.59 -19.41
N PHE A 14 2.72 11.01 -18.47
CA PHE A 14 2.39 12.43 -18.29
C PHE A 14 3.62 13.29 -17.97
N GLY A 15 4.56 12.76 -17.17
CA GLY A 15 5.83 13.40 -16.87
C GLY A 15 6.65 13.68 -18.13
N TRP A 16 6.69 12.75 -19.08
CA TRP A 16 7.34 12.98 -20.37
C TRP A 16 6.60 14.01 -21.23
N VAL A 17 5.26 13.98 -21.26
CA VAL A 17 4.48 15.03 -21.97
C VAL A 17 4.85 16.43 -21.46
N LEU A 18 4.94 16.59 -20.13
CA LEU A 18 5.36 17.86 -19.51
C LEU A 18 6.84 18.19 -19.75
N ASN A 19 7.73 17.18 -19.74
CA ASN A 19 9.14 17.35 -20.08
C ASN A 19 9.31 17.91 -21.49
N ASN A 20 8.60 17.35 -22.47
CA ASN A 20 8.61 17.84 -23.86
C ASN A 20 8.10 19.28 -23.95
N ALA A 21 7.03 19.62 -23.24
CA ALA A 21 6.53 21.00 -23.19
C ALA A 21 7.57 21.96 -22.60
N MET A 22 8.23 21.57 -21.50
CA MET A 22 9.29 22.34 -20.86
C MET A 22 10.49 22.55 -21.81
N TRP A 23 10.93 21.49 -22.48
CA TRP A 23 12.01 21.56 -23.45
C TRP A 23 11.66 22.49 -24.63
N ASN A 24 10.45 22.40 -25.17
CA ASN A 24 10.01 23.27 -26.26
C ASN A 24 10.03 24.76 -25.86
N ILE A 25 9.70 25.09 -24.62
CA ILE A 25 9.80 26.46 -24.10
C ILE A 25 11.26 26.90 -24.01
N ILE A 26 12.14 26.07 -23.43
CA ILE A 26 13.58 26.36 -23.29
C ILE A 26 14.24 26.51 -24.67
N PHE A 27 13.87 25.66 -25.62
CA PHE A 27 14.36 25.69 -26.99
C PHE A 27 13.85 26.93 -27.73
N GLY A 28 12.54 27.20 -27.69
CA GLY A 28 11.91 28.33 -28.38
C GLY A 28 12.35 29.70 -27.86
N THR A 29 12.74 29.79 -26.58
CA THR A 29 13.29 31.03 -25.99
C THR A 29 14.81 31.18 -26.17
N GLY A 30 15.51 30.14 -26.64
CA GLY A 30 16.97 30.12 -26.73
C GLY A 30 17.70 30.01 -25.39
N LEU A 31 16.97 29.78 -24.28
CA LEU A 31 17.55 29.68 -22.93
C LEU A 31 18.58 28.55 -22.80
N TYR A 32 18.47 27.49 -23.62
CA TYR A 32 19.44 26.40 -23.62
C TYR A 32 20.87 26.83 -24.01
N LEU A 33 21.04 27.96 -24.72
CA LEU A 33 22.35 28.46 -25.14
C LEU A 33 23.07 29.26 -24.03
N LEU A 34 22.30 29.83 -23.11
CA LEU A 34 22.80 30.76 -22.09
C LEU A 34 23.90 30.14 -21.20
N PRO A 35 23.78 28.90 -20.70
CA PRO A 35 24.86 28.26 -19.95
C PRO A 35 26.14 28.04 -20.77
N LEU A 36 26.01 27.80 -22.09
CA LEU A 36 27.17 27.63 -22.98
C LEU A 36 27.94 28.95 -23.14
N VAL A 37 27.22 30.06 -23.34
CA VAL A 37 27.82 31.40 -23.45
C VAL A 37 28.59 31.75 -22.18
N PHE A 38 28.01 31.50 -21.00
CA PHE A 38 28.72 31.72 -19.74
C PHE A 38 29.96 30.84 -19.60
N LYS A 39 29.87 29.56 -19.99
CA LYS A 39 31.00 28.64 -19.93
C LYS A 39 32.15 29.05 -20.85
N CYS A 40 31.85 29.44 -22.09
CA CYS A 40 32.83 29.97 -23.04
C CYS A 40 33.47 31.27 -22.52
N THR A 41 32.67 32.18 -21.97
CA THR A 41 33.17 33.45 -21.42
C THR A 41 34.06 33.22 -20.20
N ALA A 42 33.68 32.29 -19.31
CA ALA A 42 34.49 31.93 -18.14
C ALA A 42 35.85 31.32 -18.53
N VAL A 43 35.87 30.42 -19.51
CA VAL A 43 37.13 29.87 -20.05
C VAL A 43 37.98 30.98 -20.66
N TRP A 44 37.38 31.86 -21.45
CA TRP A 44 38.07 32.99 -22.06
C TRP A 44 38.70 33.94 -21.03
N LEU A 45 37.95 34.32 -19.98
CA LEU A 45 38.46 35.16 -18.90
C LEU A 45 39.61 34.48 -18.14
N LYS A 46 39.45 33.20 -17.79
CA LYS A 46 40.48 32.43 -17.09
C LYS A 46 41.81 32.39 -17.87
N THR A 47 41.76 32.17 -19.18
CA THR A 47 42.97 32.16 -20.01
C THR A 47 43.60 33.56 -20.15
N ARG A 48 42.83 34.64 -19.96
CA ARG A 48 43.41 36.01 -19.91
C ARG A 48 44.13 36.28 -18.60
N GLU A 49 43.59 35.80 -17.48
CA GLU A 49 44.14 35.95 -16.13
C GLU A 49 45.43 35.14 -15.90
N GLU A 50 45.66 34.07 -16.67
CA GLU A 50 46.88 33.25 -16.58
C GLU A 50 48.16 34.06 -16.91
N GLY A 51 49.22 33.82 -16.12
CA GLY A 51 50.51 34.50 -16.25
C GLY A 51 51.30 34.07 -17.49
N PHE A 52 52.40 34.78 -17.79
CA PHE A 52 53.27 34.47 -18.93
C PHE A 52 53.94 33.08 -18.85
N ASP A 53 53.95 32.47 -17.67
CA ASP A 53 54.58 31.18 -17.39
C ASP A 53 53.82 29.97 -18.00
N GLU A 54 52.55 30.14 -18.39
CA GLU A 54 51.78 29.05 -19.03
C GLU A 54 52.01 28.92 -20.55
N GLY A 55 52.73 29.86 -21.19
CA GLY A 55 53.03 29.82 -22.63
C GLY A 55 51.99 30.50 -23.53
N ASN A 56 51.79 30.01 -24.76
CA ASN A 56 50.93 30.67 -25.75
C ASN A 56 49.44 30.54 -25.39
N LYS A 57 48.86 31.62 -24.87
CA LYS A 57 47.46 31.74 -24.46
C LYS A 57 46.45 31.36 -25.55
N GLY A 58 46.75 31.67 -26.82
CA GLY A 58 45.86 31.33 -27.94
C GLY A 58 45.81 29.82 -28.21
N LEU A 59 46.97 29.15 -28.11
CA LEU A 59 47.07 27.71 -28.31
C LEU A 59 46.45 26.92 -27.14
N LEU A 60 46.46 27.47 -25.93
CA LEU A 60 45.80 26.90 -24.75
C LEU A 60 44.28 27.10 -24.73
N LEU A 61 43.80 28.24 -25.25
CA LEU A 61 42.38 28.57 -25.30
C LEU A 61 41.60 27.60 -26.20
N GLN A 62 42.16 27.24 -27.35
CA GLN A 62 41.49 26.39 -28.34
C GLN A 62 41.02 25.04 -27.75
N PRO A 63 41.88 24.17 -27.20
CA PRO A 63 41.45 22.88 -26.67
C PRO A 63 40.52 23.02 -25.45
N ARG A 64 40.68 24.08 -24.64
CA ARG A 64 39.78 24.36 -23.50
C ARG A 64 38.38 24.76 -23.97
N LEU A 65 38.30 25.56 -25.03
CA LEU A 65 37.02 25.96 -25.64
C LEU A 65 36.34 24.80 -26.37
N GLU A 66 37.10 23.99 -27.11
CA GLU A 66 36.62 22.77 -27.74
C GLU A 66 36.01 21.83 -26.70
N HIS A 67 36.69 21.58 -25.58
CA HIS A 67 36.14 20.79 -24.49
C HIS A 67 34.88 21.41 -23.87
N ALA A 68 34.88 22.74 -23.68
CA ALA A 68 33.73 23.47 -23.14
C ALA A 68 32.49 23.41 -24.03
N LEU A 69 32.64 23.18 -25.34
CA LEU A 69 31.54 23.07 -26.31
C LEU A 69 31.16 21.62 -26.63
N TYR A 70 32.13 20.75 -26.93
CA TYR A 70 31.87 19.37 -27.37
C TYR A 70 31.20 18.53 -26.29
N VAL A 71 31.60 18.67 -25.03
CA VAL A 71 31.00 17.90 -23.94
C VAL A 71 29.52 18.27 -23.75
N PRO A 72 29.14 19.54 -23.54
CA PRO A 72 27.73 19.95 -23.51
C PRO A 72 26.93 19.60 -24.76
N TYR A 73 27.55 19.68 -25.94
CA TYR A 73 26.88 19.33 -27.19
C TYR A 73 26.43 17.87 -27.20
N LEU A 74 27.31 16.93 -26.80
CA LEU A 74 26.96 15.52 -26.67
C LEU A 74 25.86 15.30 -25.62
N VAL A 75 25.91 16.04 -24.52
CA VAL A 75 24.88 15.98 -23.48
C VAL A 75 23.53 16.40 -24.01
N ILE A 76 23.44 17.52 -24.72
CA ILE A 76 22.21 18.00 -25.34
C ILE A 76 21.67 16.95 -26.32
N LEU A 77 22.56 16.39 -27.15
CA LEU A 77 22.17 15.43 -28.19
C LEU A 77 21.59 14.13 -27.61
N PHE A 78 22.20 13.56 -26.57
CA PHE A 78 21.76 12.27 -26.02
C PHE A 78 20.75 12.37 -24.87
N CYS A 79 20.83 13.43 -24.06
CA CYS A 79 20.07 13.54 -22.81
C CYS A 79 18.92 14.55 -22.88
N ILE A 80 18.83 15.40 -23.90
CA ILE A 80 17.84 16.48 -23.94
C ILE A 80 17.00 16.43 -25.21
N LEU A 81 17.62 16.20 -26.37
CA LEU A 81 16.88 16.10 -27.62
C LEU A 81 15.89 14.92 -27.56
N PRO A 82 14.58 15.19 -27.67
CA PRO A 82 13.57 14.15 -27.62
C PRO A 82 13.45 13.48 -28.99
N VAL A 83 14.02 12.29 -29.16
CA VAL A 83 14.11 11.61 -30.47
C VAL A 83 13.20 10.38 -30.55
N ALA A 84 12.99 9.65 -29.45
CA ALA A 84 12.23 8.41 -29.46
C ALA A 84 10.74 8.66 -29.12
N PRO A 85 9.81 8.55 -30.08
CA PRO A 85 8.38 8.71 -29.79
C PRO A 85 7.90 7.55 -28.92
N VAL A 86 7.13 7.89 -27.89
CA VAL A 86 6.46 6.97 -26.98
C VAL A 86 5.02 7.43 -26.83
N ASP A 87 4.13 6.48 -27.07
CA ASP A 87 2.70 6.65 -26.90
C ASP A 87 2.25 5.85 -25.69
N ILE A 88 1.14 6.25 -25.09
CA ILE A 88 0.55 5.48 -23.99
C ILE A 88 0.27 4.04 -24.44
N SER A 89 -0.23 3.84 -25.66
CA SER A 89 -0.51 2.51 -26.24
C SER A 89 0.74 1.65 -26.50
N THR A 90 1.91 2.26 -26.71
CA THR A 90 3.17 1.53 -26.95
C THR A 90 3.95 1.26 -25.66
N MET A 91 3.61 1.95 -24.57
CA MET A 91 4.11 1.64 -23.24
C MET A 91 3.52 0.32 -22.75
N LYS A 92 4.37 -0.58 -22.22
CA LYS A 92 3.95 -1.92 -21.79
C LYS A 92 3.70 -1.94 -20.29
N PHE A 93 2.50 -2.34 -19.88
CA PHE A 93 2.22 -2.69 -18.50
C PHE A 93 2.76 -4.11 -18.23
N ASP A 94 3.67 -4.24 -17.27
CA ASP A 94 4.30 -5.52 -16.99
C ASP A 94 3.48 -6.34 -15.98
N ASN A 95 2.93 -7.46 -16.45
CA ASN A 95 2.17 -8.42 -15.65
C ASN A 95 2.95 -9.71 -15.33
N SER A 96 4.26 -9.75 -15.61
CA SER A 96 5.09 -10.95 -15.41
C SER A 96 5.08 -11.44 -13.97
N ARG A 97 5.25 -10.53 -12.99
CA ARG A 97 5.21 -10.85 -11.56
C ARG A 97 3.83 -11.33 -11.10
N ALA A 98 2.78 -10.65 -11.55
CA ALA A 98 1.40 -11.04 -11.24
C ALA A 98 1.10 -12.46 -11.74
N LYS A 99 1.57 -12.80 -12.96
CA LYS A 99 1.50 -14.16 -13.52
C LYS A 99 2.30 -15.17 -12.69
N GLN A 100 3.53 -14.84 -12.29
CA GLN A 100 4.38 -15.69 -11.45
C GLN A 100 3.71 -16.02 -10.10
N CYS A 101 3.03 -15.04 -9.50
CA CYS A 101 2.35 -15.20 -8.23
C CYS A 101 0.87 -15.60 -8.36
N HIS A 102 0.41 -15.96 -9.56
CA HIS A 102 -0.98 -16.33 -9.85
C HIS A 102 -2.03 -15.30 -9.41
N VAL A 103 -1.67 -14.01 -9.37
CA VAL A 103 -2.57 -12.90 -9.07
C VAL A 103 -3.01 -12.26 -10.39
N SER A 104 -4.32 -12.04 -10.56
CA SER A 104 -4.85 -11.35 -11.73
C SER A 104 -4.93 -9.85 -11.46
N VAL A 105 -4.24 -9.05 -12.26
CA VAL A 105 -4.33 -7.58 -12.25
C VAL A 105 -5.06 -7.12 -13.51
N ALA A 106 -5.97 -6.17 -13.33
CA ALA A 106 -6.68 -5.54 -14.44
C ALA A 106 -5.69 -4.81 -15.36
N SER A 107 -5.96 -4.79 -16.67
CA SER A 107 -5.19 -3.93 -17.57
C SER A 107 -5.53 -2.45 -17.31
N PRO A 108 -4.64 -1.51 -17.65
CA PRO A 108 -4.92 -0.08 -17.47
C PRO A 108 -6.27 0.36 -18.07
N GLN A 109 -6.65 -0.20 -19.22
CA GLN A 109 -7.90 0.09 -19.94
C GLN A 109 -9.14 -0.51 -19.27
N SER A 110 -9.01 -1.64 -18.57
CA SER A 110 -10.12 -2.29 -17.85
C SER A 110 -10.15 -1.91 -16.36
N SER A 111 -9.35 -0.92 -15.96
CA SER A 111 -9.26 -0.44 -14.58
C SER A 111 -10.18 0.78 -14.36
N GLY A 112 -10.36 1.18 -13.10
CA GLY A 112 -11.07 2.42 -12.76
C GLY A 112 -10.41 3.71 -13.30
N TYR A 113 -9.20 3.61 -13.87
CA TYR A 113 -8.47 4.71 -14.49
C TYR A 113 -8.67 4.79 -16.02
N SER A 114 -9.61 4.03 -16.59
CA SER A 114 -9.86 3.98 -18.03
C SER A 114 -10.15 5.34 -18.66
N THR A 115 -10.87 6.23 -17.96
CA THR A 115 -11.14 7.61 -18.41
C THR A 115 -9.85 8.41 -18.58
N LEU A 116 -8.94 8.37 -17.60
CA LEU A 116 -7.65 9.05 -17.68
C LEU A 116 -6.75 8.48 -18.79
N VAL A 117 -6.76 7.16 -18.98
CA VAL A 117 -6.00 6.52 -20.07
C VAL A 117 -6.55 6.95 -21.44
N ASN A 118 -7.87 7.07 -21.57
CA ASN A 118 -8.52 7.52 -22.80
C ASN A 118 -8.29 9.01 -23.08
N ASP A 119 -8.34 9.88 -22.06
CA ASP A 119 -8.06 11.32 -22.22
C ASP A 119 -6.61 11.59 -22.67
N MET A 120 -5.69 10.69 -22.32
CA MET A 120 -4.31 10.73 -22.81
C MET A 120 -4.12 10.02 -24.16
N GLY A 121 -5.10 9.26 -24.61
CA GLY A 121 -5.12 8.56 -25.89
C GLY A 121 -5.20 9.54 -27.06
N GLY A 122 -4.04 9.96 -27.56
CA GLY A 122 -3.90 10.96 -28.62
C GLY A 122 -2.76 11.94 -28.40
N LYS A 123 -2.18 11.97 -27.19
CA LYS A 123 -0.91 12.66 -26.94
C LYS A 123 0.25 11.72 -27.20
N THR A 124 1.32 12.25 -27.78
CA THR A 124 2.58 11.54 -28.04
C THR A 124 3.70 12.25 -27.28
N ALA A 125 4.53 11.51 -26.54
CA ALA A 125 5.69 12.07 -25.84
C ALA A 125 6.97 11.53 -26.48
N SER A 126 7.94 12.40 -26.77
CA SER A 126 9.23 11.96 -27.32
C SER A 126 10.31 12.00 -26.25
N ILE A 127 11.04 10.90 -26.07
CA ILE A 127 11.97 10.71 -24.96
C ILE A 127 13.42 10.76 -25.49
N PRO A 128 14.36 11.40 -24.77
CA PRO A 128 15.77 11.34 -25.13
C PRO A 128 16.35 9.93 -24.98
N VAL A 129 17.34 9.61 -25.82
CA VAL A 129 17.91 8.25 -25.92
C VAL A 129 18.49 7.77 -24.59
N TRP A 130 19.20 8.66 -23.89
CA TRP A 130 19.82 8.33 -22.59
C TRP A 130 18.78 7.88 -21.56
N TRP A 131 17.73 8.69 -21.35
CA TRP A 131 16.70 8.40 -20.33
C TRP A 131 15.84 7.20 -20.69
N TYR A 132 15.61 6.97 -21.98
CA TYR A 132 14.93 5.76 -22.44
C TYR A 132 15.71 4.49 -22.09
N LEU A 133 17.03 4.51 -22.30
CA LEU A 133 17.93 3.40 -21.96
C LEU A 133 18.01 3.22 -20.44
N VAL A 134 18.22 4.30 -19.68
CA VAL A 134 18.29 4.29 -18.21
C VAL A 134 17.01 3.71 -17.62
N HIS A 135 15.83 4.15 -18.08
CA HIS A 135 14.55 3.64 -17.58
C HIS A 135 14.38 2.15 -17.86
N ARG A 136 14.68 1.70 -19.08
CA ARG A 136 14.60 0.27 -19.46
C ARG A 136 15.55 -0.59 -18.65
N LEU A 137 16.81 -0.18 -18.50
CA LEU A 137 17.79 -0.92 -17.70
C LEU A 137 17.39 -0.94 -16.23
N SER A 138 16.99 0.20 -15.66
CA SER A 138 16.58 0.31 -14.27
C SER A 138 15.39 -0.61 -13.96
N LYS A 139 14.32 -0.54 -14.77
CA LYS A 139 13.15 -1.41 -14.61
C LYS A 139 13.50 -2.89 -14.83
N GLY A 140 14.36 -3.20 -15.80
CA GLY A 140 14.82 -4.56 -16.05
C GLY A 140 15.57 -5.17 -14.85
N VAL A 141 16.51 -4.41 -14.27
CA VAL A 141 17.27 -4.83 -13.08
C VAL A 141 16.34 -4.99 -11.87
N THR A 142 15.47 -4.01 -11.61
CA THR A 142 14.50 -4.09 -10.51
C THR A 142 13.59 -5.31 -10.66
N GLN A 143 13.10 -5.59 -11.87
CA GLN A 143 12.22 -6.72 -12.11
C GLN A 143 12.92 -8.08 -11.98
N ALA A 144 14.17 -8.19 -12.44
CA ALA A 144 14.97 -9.40 -12.25
C ALA A 144 15.23 -9.67 -10.75
N MET A 145 15.51 -8.61 -9.99
CA MET A 145 15.70 -8.70 -8.54
C MET A 145 14.40 -9.06 -7.80
N THR A 146 13.26 -8.45 -8.14
CA THR A 146 11.97 -8.79 -7.51
C THR A 146 11.50 -10.21 -7.86
N ALA A 147 11.80 -10.70 -9.06
CA ALA A 147 11.50 -12.07 -9.47
C ALA A 147 12.22 -13.13 -8.62
N SER A 148 13.33 -12.76 -7.97
CA SER A 148 14.11 -13.63 -7.09
C SER A 148 13.50 -13.78 -5.69
N ILE A 149 12.55 -12.90 -5.34
CA ILE A 149 11.82 -12.96 -4.07
C ILE A 149 10.66 -13.96 -4.21
N PRO A 150 10.45 -14.88 -3.26
CA PRO A 150 9.28 -15.75 -3.24
C PRO A 150 7.98 -14.93 -3.23
N CYS A 151 6.92 -15.46 -3.83
CA CYS A 151 5.61 -14.80 -3.80
C CYS A 151 5.07 -14.74 -2.36
N GLY A 152 4.83 -13.52 -1.86
CA GLY A 152 4.18 -13.26 -0.58
C GLY A 152 2.66 -13.43 -0.67
N GLY A 153 2.01 -13.55 0.50
CA GLY A 153 0.56 -13.61 0.62
C GLY A 153 -0.10 -12.23 0.70
N GLN A 154 0.62 -11.19 1.12
CA GLN A 154 0.05 -9.86 1.43
C GLN A 154 -1.05 -9.96 2.51
N ILE A 155 -0.76 -10.63 3.63
CA ILE A 155 -1.75 -10.97 4.68
C ILE A 155 -2.45 -9.73 5.22
N ARG A 156 -1.72 -8.62 5.37
CA ARG A 156 -2.28 -7.34 5.86
C ARG A 156 -3.19 -6.67 4.86
N GLN A 157 -2.84 -6.70 3.58
CA GLN A 157 -3.72 -6.18 2.53
C GLN A 157 -4.99 -7.02 2.46
N LEU A 158 -4.88 -8.34 2.56
CA LEU A 158 -6.05 -9.21 2.67
C LEU A 158 -6.90 -8.85 3.90
N ARG A 159 -6.28 -8.63 5.07
CA ARG A 159 -7.00 -8.18 6.27
C ARG A 159 -7.73 -6.88 6.02
N PHE A 160 -7.11 -5.90 5.38
CA PHE A 160 -7.73 -4.63 5.04
C PHE A 160 -8.91 -4.80 4.06
N GLU A 161 -8.72 -5.55 2.97
CA GLU A 161 -9.76 -5.82 1.97
C GLU A 161 -10.94 -6.58 2.59
N VAL A 162 -10.67 -7.55 3.48
CA VAL A 162 -11.69 -8.21 4.30
C VAL A 162 -12.38 -7.19 5.18
N GLN A 163 -11.64 -6.35 5.90
CA GLN A 163 -12.19 -5.33 6.80
C GLN A 163 -13.03 -4.25 6.12
N GLN A 164 -12.84 -4.07 4.82
CA GLN A 164 -13.62 -3.15 3.99
C GLN A 164 -14.80 -3.83 3.29
N SER A 165 -14.87 -5.16 3.30
CA SER A 165 -16.02 -5.88 2.75
C SER A 165 -17.28 -5.61 3.57
N GLN A 166 -18.30 -5.05 2.91
CA GLN A 166 -19.57 -4.65 3.51
C GLN A 166 -20.71 -5.48 2.95
N LEU A 167 -21.78 -5.61 3.74
CA LEU A 167 -23.06 -6.16 3.28
C LEU A 167 -23.75 -5.08 2.42
N ARG A 168 -23.74 -5.26 1.10
CA ARG A 168 -24.36 -4.29 0.16
C ARG A 168 -25.88 -4.25 0.28
N ASP A 169 -26.49 -5.36 0.67
CA ASP A 169 -27.94 -5.49 0.78
C ASP A 169 -28.40 -5.10 2.19
N PRO A 170 -29.11 -3.96 2.37
CA PRO A 170 -29.55 -3.53 3.69
C PRO A 170 -30.58 -4.49 4.31
N ILE A 171 -31.38 -5.16 3.47
CA ILE A 171 -32.36 -6.18 3.89
C ILE A 171 -31.65 -7.38 4.53
N LEU A 172 -30.54 -7.83 3.93
CA LEU A 172 -29.76 -8.95 4.46
C LEU A 172 -29.12 -8.60 5.81
N ALA A 173 -28.62 -7.37 5.96
CA ALA A 173 -28.07 -6.90 7.22
C ALA A 173 -29.13 -6.79 8.33
N GLN A 174 -30.34 -6.35 8.00
CA GLN A 174 -31.47 -6.35 8.94
C GLN A 174 -31.87 -7.77 9.35
N GLU A 175 -31.96 -8.69 8.40
CA GLU A 175 -32.28 -10.09 8.67
C GLU A 175 -31.22 -10.75 9.58
N LEU A 176 -29.95 -10.38 9.40
CA LEU A 176 -28.84 -10.82 10.23
C LEU A 176 -28.93 -10.30 11.66
N GLN A 177 -29.32 -9.04 11.84
CA GLN A 177 -29.56 -8.46 13.16
C GLN A 177 -30.73 -9.15 13.88
N GLU A 178 -31.79 -9.47 13.14
CA GLU A 178 -32.94 -10.19 13.68
C GLU A 178 -32.58 -11.61 14.11
N PHE A 179 -31.75 -12.31 13.32
CA PHE A 179 -31.19 -13.59 13.70
C PHE A 179 -30.36 -13.47 14.99
N ALA A 180 -29.50 -12.45 15.08
CA ALA A 180 -28.69 -12.21 16.27
C ALA A 180 -29.56 -12.00 17.53
N ASN A 181 -30.64 -11.24 17.41
CA ASN A 181 -31.56 -10.95 18.51
C ASN A 181 -32.45 -12.14 18.90
N SER A 182 -32.91 -12.92 17.92
CA SER A 182 -33.88 -14.01 18.14
C SER A 182 -33.20 -15.31 18.58
N CYS A 183 -32.07 -15.63 17.94
CA CYS A 183 -31.36 -16.89 18.10
C CYS A 183 -30.15 -16.75 19.02
N TYR A 184 -29.16 -15.95 18.61
CA TYR A 184 -27.86 -15.87 19.30
C TYR A 184 -27.98 -15.32 20.72
N ALA A 185 -28.67 -14.19 20.91
CA ALA A 185 -28.81 -13.55 22.22
C ALA A 185 -29.45 -14.48 23.27
N ARG A 186 -30.45 -15.28 22.86
CA ARG A 186 -31.14 -16.22 23.76
C ARG A 186 -30.28 -17.44 24.08
N SER A 187 -29.62 -18.03 23.09
CA SER A 187 -28.66 -19.12 23.27
C SER A 187 -27.49 -18.71 24.17
N TYR A 188 -26.94 -17.52 23.93
CA TYR A 188 -25.84 -16.97 24.72
C TYR A 188 -26.26 -16.68 26.17
N TYR A 189 -27.46 -16.12 26.38
CA TYR A 189 -28.02 -15.92 27.72
C TYR A 189 -28.22 -17.24 28.47
N ARG A 190 -28.77 -18.27 27.80
CA ARG A 190 -28.91 -19.61 28.40
C ARG A 190 -27.55 -20.18 28.79
N LEU A 191 -26.57 -20.11 27.90
CA LEU A 191 -25.22 -20.61 28.16
C LEU A 191 -24.56 -19.90 29.36
N LYS A 192 -24.69 -18.57 29.43
CA LYS A 192 -24.17 -17.75 30.54
C LYS A 192 -24.83 -18.09 31.88
N ASN A 193 -26.13 -18.37 31.86
CA ASN A 193 -26.86 -18.77 33.07
C ASN A 193 -26.54 -20.21 33.50
N SER A 194 -26.27 -21.11 32.56
CA SER A 194 -25.94 -22.51 32.85
C SER A 194 -24.47 -22.72 33.24
N ASN A 195 -23.55 -21.87 32.77
CA ASN A 195 -22.12 -21.96 33.05
C ASN A 195 -21.57 -20.59 33.48
N PRO A 196 -21.22 -20.39 34.77
CA PRO A 196 -20.68 -19.12 35.25
C PRO A 196 -19.19 -18.89 34.89
N SER A 197 -18.44 -19.94 34.53
CA SER A 197 -17.02 -19.84 34.12
C SER A 197 -16.79 -20.38 32.70
N LEU A 198 -16.93 -19.52 31.70
CA LEU A 198 -16.49 -19.81 30.33
C LEU A 198 -15.06 -19.30 30.20
N ASP A 199 -14.04 -20.15 30.31
CA ASP A 199 -12.66 -19.70 30.10
C ASP A 199 -12.09 -20.22 28.77
N LYS A 200 -12.38 -21.49 28.42
CA LYS A 200 -11.90 -22.12 27.16
C LYS A 200 -12.89 -22.06 26.00
N THR A 201 -14.16 -21.78 26.27
CA THR A 201 -15.25 -21.87 25.26
C THR A 201 -15.58 -20.51 24.62
N ILE A 202 -15.12 -19.39 25.20
CA ILE A 202 -15.45 -18.01 24.79
C ILE A 202 -15.25 -17.81 23.27
N ASP A 203 -14.12 -18.25 22.75
CA ASP A 203 -13.73 -18.06 21.34
C ASP A 203 -14.65 -18.77 20.33
N SER A 204 -15.24 -19.89 20.76
CA SER A 204 -16.18 -20.66 19.95
C SER A 204 -17.59 -20.07 20.00
N VAL A 205 -17.99 -19.46 21.12
CA VAL A 205 -19.38 -18.97 21.36
C VAL A 205 -19.55 -17.48 21.14
N GLY A 206 -18.48 -16.71 20.97
CA GLY A 206 -18.52 -15.25 20.81
C GLY A 206 -19.05 -14.71 19.48
N TRP A 207 -19.67 -15.54 18.64
CA TRP A 207 -20.21 -15.12 17.33
C TRP A 207 -21.45 -15.93 16.93
N ILE A 208 -22.30 -15.37 16.07
CA ILE A 208 -23.64 -15.93 15.82
C ILE A 208 -23.64 -17.28 15.09
N GLY A 209 -22.60 -17.57 14.30
CA GLY A 209 -22.49 -18.82 13.53
C GLY A 209 -21.74 -19.91 14.29
N SER A 210 -21.63 -19.79 15.62
CA SER A 210 -20.90 -20.74 16.47
C SER A 210 -21.27 -22.20 16.20
N ASP A 211 -20.24 -23.01 15.92
CA ASP A 211 -20.33 -24.46 15.84
C ASP A 211 -20.93 -25.09 17.12
N TYR A 212 -20.65 -24.50 18.28
CA TYR A 212 -21.19 -24.98 19.55
C TYR A 212 -22.71 -24.84 19.61
N PHE A 213 -23.27 -23.69 19.20
CA PHE A 213 -24.72 -23.49 19.20
C PHE A 213 -25.44 -24.26 18.10
N LEU A 214 -24.76 -24.57 16.99
CA LEU A 214 -25.31 -25.34 15.87
C LEU A 214 -25.32 -26.86 16.11
N LYS A 215 -24.35 -27.38 16.87
CA LYS A 215 -24.18 -28.82 17.15
C LYS A 215 -24.79 -29.27 18.47
N THR A 216 -24.89 -28.38 19.45
CA THR A 216 -25.37 -28.73 20.80
C THR A 216 -26.89 -28.63 20.87
N GLU A 217 -27.54 -29.72 21.25
CA GLU A 217 -28.99 -29.76 21.47
C GLU A 217 -29.42 -28.76 22.56
N GLY A 218 -30.60 -28.17 22.40
CA GLY A 218 -31.13 -27.17 23.35
C GLY A 218 -30.82 -25.72 22.99
N TYR A 219 -29.99 -25.45 21.98
CA TYR A 219 -29.69 -24.10 21.50
C TYR A 219 -30.41 -23.81 20.17
N TYR A 220 -29.70 -23.81 19.04
CA TYR A 220 -30.30 -23.44 17.75
C TYR A 220 -31.28 -24.46 17.18
N ASP A 221 -31.27 -25.69 17.70
CA ASP A 221 -32.29 -26.70 17.40
C ASP A 221 -33.65 -26.39 18.08
N THR A 222 -33.64 -25.65 19.20
CA THR A 222 -34.85 -25.40 20.01
C THR A 222 -35.46 -24.03 19.75
N TYR A 223 -34.63 -23.02 19.48
CA TYR A 223 -35.11 -21.67 19.23
C TYR A 223 -35.54 -21.49 17.76
N THR A 224 -36.59 -20.72 17.54
CA THR A 224 -37.14 -20.34 16.24
C THR A 224 -37.06 -18.84 16.02
N SER A 225 -37.28 -18.38 14.79
CA SER A 225 -37.42 -16.95 14.50
C SER A 225 -38.59 -16.33 15.29
N LYS A 226 -38.51 -15.03 15.60
CA LYS A 226 -39.62 -14.30 16.26
C LYS A 226 -40.58 -13.67 15.27
N GLN A 227 -40.14 -13.44 14.03
CA GLN A 227 -40.96 -12.91 12.95
C GLN A 227 -41.16 -13.98 11.87
N PRO A 228 -42.31 -13.96 11.18
CA PRO A 228 -42.58 -14.89 10.09
C PRO A 228 -41.63 -14.59 8.93
N LYS A 229 -41.12 -15.65 8.30
CA LYS A 229 -40.20 -15.54 7.17
C LYS A 229 -40.83 -16.11 5.92
N LYS A 230 -41.06 -15.26 4.91
CA LYS A 230 -41.66 -15.63 3.61
C LYS A 230 -40.97 -16.80 2.91
N ALA A 231 -39.67 -16.99 3.12
CA ALA A 231 -38.89 -18.05 2.50
C ALA A 231 -39.21 -19.45 3.07
N TRP A 232 -39.79 -19.55 4.27
CA TRP A 232 -40.17 -20.82 4.89
C TRP A 232 -41.69 -20.95 4.97
N PRO A 233 -42.28 -22.10 4.59
CA PRO A 233 -43.70 -22.33 4.74
C PRO A 233 -44.07 -22.53 6.22
N TRP A 234 -45.33 -22.25 6.54
CA TRP A 234 -45.91 -22.54 7.85
C TRP A 234 -45.89 -24.04 8.13
N ASN A 235 -45.41 -24.45 9.31
CA ASN A 235 -45.44 -25.83 9.77
C ASN A 235 -46.18 -25.92 11.11
N GLU A 236 -47.34 -26.56 11.11
CA GLU A 236 -48.20 -26.68 12.30
C GLU A 236 -47.50 -27.32 13.51
N LYS A 237 -46.56 -28.26 13.30
CA LYS A 237 -45.85 -28.92 14.40
C LYS A 237 -44.86 -28.01 15.14
N ARG A 238 -44.37 -26.96 14.47
CA ARG A 238 -43.34 -26.04 14.98
C ARG A 238 -43.93 -24.67 15.31
N ASP A 239 -44.86 -24.21 14.47
CA ASP A 239 -45.32 -22.83 14.43
C ASP A 239 -46.64 -22.61 15.18
N ALA A 240 -47.31 -23.67 15.68
CA ALA A 240 -48.62 -23.58 16.35
C ALA A 240 -48.68 -22.59 17.54
N GLY A 241 -47.54 -22.24 18.14
CA GLY A 241 -47.45 -21.24 19.22
C GLY A 241 -47.32 -19.78 18.76
N TYR A 242 -47.25 -19.52 17.46
CA TYR A 242 -47.05 -18.19 16.87
C TYR A 242 -48.29 -17.70 16.11
N ALA A 243 -48.38 -16.39 15.87
CA ALA A 243 -49.47 -15.82 15.08
C ALA A 243 -49.31 -16.19 13.59
N ASN A 244 -50.31 -16.86 13.00
CA ASN A 244 -50.32 -17.15 11.58
C ASN A 244 -50.81 -15.92 10.79
N THR A 245 -49.89 -15.08 10.32
CA THR A 245 -50.20 -13.89 9.51
C THR A 245 -50.26 -14.17 8.00
N GLY A 246 -50.02 -15.42 7.56
CA GLY A 246 -49.93 -15.77 6.13
C GLY A 246 -48.63 -15.31 5.45
N ASP A 247 -47.74 -14.61 6.16
CA ASP A 247 -46.46 -14.09 5.64
C ASP A 247 -45.28 -15.08 5.75
N GLY A 248 -45.58 -16.37 5.97
CA GLY A 248 -44.59 -17.46 6.10
C GLY A 248 -44.56 -18.12 7.47
N GLY A 249 -43.62 -19.02 7.66
CA GLY A 249 -43.41 -19.80 8.89
C GLY A 249 -42.25 -19.29 9.76
N TYR A 250 -42.03 -19.97 10.88
CA TYR A 250 -41.03 -19.62 11.89
C TYR A 250 -39.89 -20.66 11.95
N PRO A 251 -38.91 -20.65 11.01
CA PRO A 251 -37.86 -21.65 10.95
C PRO A 251 -37.07 -21.77 12.26
N THR A 252 -36.53 -22.96 12.53
CA THR A 252 -35.56 -23.12 13.62
C THR A 252 -34.30 -22.31 13.30
N CYS A 253 -33.59 -21.86 14.33
CA CYS A 253 -32.36 -21.07 14.14
C CYS A 253 -31.31 -21.84 13.33
N LYS A 254 -31.28 -23.17 13.45
CA LYS A 254 -30.39 -24.02 12.65
C LYS A 254 -30.82 -24.09 11.18
N GLU A 255 -32.11 -24.29 10.90
CA GLU A 255 -32.65 -24.27 9.54
C GLU A 255 -32.43 -22.89 8.89
N TRP A 256 -32.66 -21.81 9.62
CA TRP A 256 -32.48 -20.45 9.12
C TRP A 256 -31.01 -20.15 8.78
N TRP A 257 -30.06 -20.68 9.55
CA TRP A 257 -28.62 -20.45 9.31
C TRP A 257 -28.02 -21.34 8.22
N LEU A 258 -28.30 -22.66 8.24
CA LEU A 258 -27.58 -23.68 7.46
C LEU A 258 -28.28 -24.17 6.18
N ASP A 259 -29.52 -23.76 5.90
CA ASP A 259 -30.26 -24.27 4.73
C ASP A 259 -29.46 -24.02 3.43
N PRO A 260 -29.21 -25.05 2.58
CA PRO A 260 -28.33 -24.95 1.42
C PRO A 260 -28.86 -24.09 0.26
N LYS A 261 -30.15 -23.70 0.27
CA LYS A 261 -30.74 -22.85 -0.79
C LYS A 261 -31.21 -21.50 -0.26
N LYS A 262 -31.62 -21.44 1.00
CA LYS A 262 -32.27 -20.25 1.61
C LYS A 262 -31.53 -19.74 2.84
N GLY A 263 -30.47 -20.42 3.26
CA GLY A 263 -29.75 -20.16 4.50
C GLY A 263 -29.07 -18.81 4.52
N LEU A 264 -29.02 -18.23 5.71
CA LEU A 264 -28.37 -16.95 5.95
C LEU A 264 -26.85 -17.02 5.70
N LYS A 265 -26.22 -18.17 6.01
CA LYS A 265 -24.77 -18.40 5.81
C LYS A 265 -24.33 -18.14 4.37
N ASP A 266 -24.98 -18.79 3.40
CA ASP A 266 -24.55 -18.74 2.01
C ASP A 266 -24.81 -17.38 1.35
N ARG A 267 -25.92 -16.72 1.71
CA ARG A 267 -26.23 -15.36 1.23
C ARG A 267 -25.27 -14.30 1.79
N VAL A 268 -24.87 -14.44 3.05
CA VAL A 268 -23.84 -13.58 3.66
C VAL A 268 -22.49 -13.81 2.97
N LEU A 269 -22.10 -15.07 2.74
CA LEU A 269 -20.86 -15.38 2.00
C LEU A 269 -20.87 -14.84 0.56
N ALA A 270 -22.01 -14.88 -0.12
CA ALA A 270 -22.17 -14.34 -1.49
C ALA A 270 -22.00 -12.82 -1.57
N SER A 271 -22.10 -12.09 -0.46
CA SER A 271 -21.89 -10.65 -0.42
C SER A 271 -20.41 -10.24 -0.56
N MET A 272 -19.47 -11.19 -0.42
CA MET A 272 -18.04 -10.92 -0.53
C MET A 272 -17.58 -10.95 -1.99
N SER A 273 -16.63 -10.07 -2.34
CA SER A 273 -16.09 -10.04 -3.70
C SER A 273 -15.33 -11.33 -4.04
N PRO A 274 -15.41 -11.84 -5.29
CA PRO A 274 -14.76 -13.10 -5.68
C PRO A 274 -13.24 -13.05 -5.55
N LYS A 275 -12.63 -11.86 -5.65
CA LYS A 275 -11.20 -11.65 -5.41
C LYS A 275 -10.82 -11.99 -3.96
N VAL A 276 -11.49 -11.36 -2.99
CA VAL A 276 -11.23 -11.58 -1.56
C VAL A 276 -11.50 -13.02 -1.15
N THR A 277 -12.56 -13.64 -1.70
CA THR A 277 -12.85 -15.06 -1.46
C THR A 277 -11.73 -15.98 -1.95
N ASN A 278 -11.18 -15.73 -3.15
CA ASN A 278 -10.08 -16.53 -3.69
C ASN A 278 -8.79 -16.33 -2.90
N ASP A 279 -8.50 -15.11 -2.47
CA ASP A 279 -7.30 -14.81 -1.68
C ASP A 279 -7.39 -15.42 -0.27
N LEU A 280 -8.56 -15.38 0.37
CA LEU A 280 -8.82 -16.08 1.63
C LEU A 280 -8.67 -17.60 1.49
N ARG A 281 -9.18 -18.20 0.42
CA ARG A 281 -9.01 -19.64 0.14
C ARG A 281 -7.54 -20.03 0.01
N ARG A 282 -6.73 -19.19 -0.64
CA ARG A 282 -5.28 -19.42 -0.80
C ARG A 282 -4.51 -19.30 0.51
N GLN A 283 -4.85 -18.32 1.35
CA GLN A 283 -4.08 -18.03 2.55
C GLN A 283 -4.52 -18.83 3.79
N VAL A 284 -5.83 -19.02 3.97
CA VAL A 284 -6.39 -19.67 5.16
C VAL A 284 -6.69 -21.16 4.92
N GLY A 285 -6.82 -21.58 3.66
CA GLY A 285 -7.12 -22.97 3.32
C GLY A 285 -8.50 -23.38 3.82
N LYS A 286 -8.61 -24.48 4.57
CA LYS A 286 -9.90 -25.08 4.98
C LYS A 286 -10.77 -24.22 5.92
N GLY A 287 -10.19 -23.23 6.61
CA GLY A 287 -10.90 -22.35 7.57
C GLY A 287 -11.40 -21.02 7.00
N TRP A 288 -11.35 -20.83 5.67
CA TRP A 288 -11.64 -19.54 5.04
C TRP A 288 -13.09 -19.07 5.26
N GLU A 289 -14.06 -20.00 5.25
CA GLU A 289 -15.49 -19.69 5.41
C GLU A 289 -15.79 -19.09 6.77
N GLU A 290 -15.28 -19.70 7.84
CA GLU A 290 -15.49 -19.22 9.20
C GLU A 290 -14.85 -17.84 9.41
N THR A 291 -13.65 -17.64 8.84
CA THR A 291 -12.93 -16.36 8.94
C THR A 291 -13.69 -15.24 8.22
N ALA A 292 -14.17 -15.52 7.01
CA ALA A 292 -15.00 -14.59 6.24
C ALA A 292 -16.32 -14.26 6.96
N LEU A 293 -17.02 -15.29 7.46
CA LEU A 293 -18.28 -15.13 8.18
C LEU A 293 -18.12 -14.34 9.47
N ARG A 294 -17.08 -14.64 10.27
CA ARG A 294 -16.80 -13.91 11.51
C ARG A 294 -16.59 -12.42 11.26
N TRP A 295 -15.93 -12.05 10.16
CA TRP A 295 -15.81 -10.64 9.79
C TRP A 295 -17.14 -10.05 9.32
N LEU A 296 -17.78 -10.68 8.34
CA LEU A 296 -19.00 -10.16 7.69
C LEU A 296 -20.12 -9.91 8.70
N VAL A 297 -20.23 -10.79 9.67
CA VAL A 297 -21.28 -10.81 10.68
C VAL A 297 -20.90 -10.05 11.96
N SER A 298 -19.67 -9.53 12.00
CA SER A 298 -19.23 -8.73 13.15
C SER A 298 -20.15 -7.51 13.32
N PRO A 299 -20.51 -7.14 14.56
CA PRO A 299 -21.37 -5.99 14.81
C PRO A 299 -20.76 -4.69 14.27
N GLN A 300 -19.43 -4.60 14.20
CA GLN A 300 -18.74 -3.48 13.58
C GLN A 300 -19.02 -3.39 12.07
N ASN A 301 -19.02 -4.51 11.36
CA ASN A 301 -19.29 -4.54 9.93
C ASN A 301 -20.77 -4.29 9.62
N VAL A 302 -21.68 -4.89 10.40
CA VAL A 302 -23.13 -4.66 10.27
C VAL A 302 -23.45 -3.17 10.50
N ARG A 303 -22.88 -2.55 11.53
CA ARG A 303 -23.03 -1.10 11.79
C ARG A 303 -22.49 -0.24 10.65
N ARG A 304 -21.36 -0.61 10.05
CA ARG A 304 -20.80 0.11 8.87
C ARG A 304 -21.66 -0.04 7.63
N SER A 305 -22.27 -1.21 7.43
CA SER A 305 -23.06 -1.53 6.22
C SER A 305 -24.44 -0.89 6.24
N VAL A 306 -25.05 -0.75 7.42
CA VAL A 306 -26.41 -0.22 7.60
C VAL A 306 -26.43 1.30 7.82
N GLY A 307 -25.26 1.91 8.09
CA GLY A 307 -25.12 3.34 8.36
C GLY A 307 -25.50 3.72 9.79
N ASN A 308 -24.86 4.77 10.31
CA ASN A 308 -25.07 5.28 11.67
C ASN A 308 -26.46 5.92 11.89
N ASP A 309 -27.17 6.26 10.81
CA ASP A 309 -28.44 6.99 10.84
C ASP A 309 -29.67 6.08 10.72
N THR A 310 -29.57 4.83 11.20
CA THR A 310 -30.73 3.94 11.27
C THR A 310 -31.27 3.86 12.69
N TYR A 311 -32.54 4.23 12.84
CA TYR A 311 -33.34 4.30 14.08
C TYR A 311 -33.45 2.98 14.88
N ILE A 312 -32.75 1.93 14.44
CA ILE A 312 -32.90 0.53 14.86
C ILE A 312 -31.72 0.09 15.75
N LEU A 313 -30.61 0.82 15.75
CA LEU A 313 -29.47 0.57 16.64
C LEU A 313 -29.44 1.66 17.72
N GLY A 314 -29.85 1.30 18.94
CA GLY A 314 -29.85 2.18 20.09
C GLY A 314 -28.52 2.90 20.27
N SER A 315 -28.58 4.23 20.23
CA SER A 315 -27.49 5.15 20.59
C SER A 315 -27.12 4.94 22.04
N ASN A 316 -26.08 4.13 22.32
CA ASN A 316 -25.46 4.11 23.64
C ASN A 316 -23.93 3.94 23.62
N ASP A 317 -23.29 4.19 22.48
CA ASP A 317 -21.83 4.32 22.41
C ASP A 317 -21.45 5.43 21.42
N ASN A 318 -21.87 6.64 21.75
CA ASN A 318 -21.46 7.86 21.08
C ASN A 318 -20.04 8.23 21.51
N SER A 319 -19.05 7.63 20.84
CA SER A 319 -17.72 8.25 20.67
C SER A 319 -17.54 8.84 19.26
N ALA A 320 -18.63 8.98 18.50
CA ALA A 320 -18.67 9.76 17.27
C ALA A 320 -18.82 11.26 17.58
N GLY A 321 -17.83 11.82 18.26
CA GLY A 321 -17.66 13.27 18.33
C GLY A 321 -17.21 13.79 16.96
N GLY A 322 -17.90 14.82 16.45
CA GLY A 322 -17.65 15.52 15.17
C GLY A 322 -16.26 16.16 14.99
N ILE A 323 -15.28 15.77 15.81
CA ILE A 323 -13.87 16.14 15.71
C ILE A 323 -13.10 15.16 14.79
N GLY A 324 -13.59 13.93 14.60
CA GLY A 324 -12.88 12.88 13.83
C GLY A 324 -12.97 12.98 12.29
N VAL A 325 -13.93 13.74 11.76
CA VAL A 325 -14.10 13.91 10.30
C VAL A 325 -13.29 15.12 9.79
N LEU A 326 -13.16 16.18 10.60
CA LEU A 326 -12.37 17.36 10.24
C LEU A 326 -10.86 17.10 10.21
N THR A 327 -10.37 16.10 10.96
CA THR A 327 -8.97 15.67 10.92
C THR A 327 -8.63 14.85 9.67
N ARG A 328 -9.61 14.41 8.87
CA ARG A 328 -9.36 13.61 7.64
C ARG A 328 -9.28 14.42 6.36
N ALA A 329 -9.71 15.69 6.36
CA ALA A 329 -9.77 16.49 5.12
C ALA A 329 -8.94 17.79 5.14
N GLY A 330 -8.34 18.19 6.28
CA GLY A 330 -7.87 19.58 6.44
C GLY A 330 -6.38 19.87 6.67
N THR A 331 -5.50 18.91 6.94
CA THR A 331 -4.14 19.24 7.42
C THR A 331 -3.02 18.35 6.83
N THR A 332 -2.75 18.52 5.54
CA THR A 332 -1.77 17.73 4.77
C THR A 332 -0.30 18.17 4.90
N LEU A 333 0.07 19.07 5.81
CA LEU A 333 1.48 19.45 6.02
C LEU A 333 1.80 19.60 7.51
N GLY A 334 2.20 18.51 8.18
CA GLY A 334 2.92 18.58 9.47
C GLY A 334 2.38 17.78 10.65
N VAL A 335 1.12 17.31 10.63
CA VAL A 335 0.53 16.56 11.78
C VAL A 335 0.27 15.07 11.48
N GLY A 336 0.63 14.61 10.27
CA GLY A 336 0.34 13.25 9.79
C GLY A 336 0.97 12.11 10.59
N LEU A 337 1.97 12.38 11.45
CA LEU A 337 2.66 11.33 12.21
C LEU A 337 2.04 11.02 13.58
N LYS A 338 1.14 11.86 14.12
CA LYS A 338 0.41 11.54 15.37
C LYS A 338 -0.77 10.58 15.17
N GLN A 339 -1.19 10.36 13.92
CA GLN A 339 -2.22 9.36 13.57
C GLN A 339 -1.65 7.96 13.29
N LEU A 340 -0.31 7.82 13.21
CA LEU A 340 0.38 6.53 13.04
C LEU A 340 0.36 5.64 14.29
N ASP A 341 -0.07 6.15 15.45
CA ASP A 341 -0.31 5.34 16.66
C ASP A 341 -1.57 4.47 16.56
N THR A 342 -2.34 4.61 15.48
CA THR A 342 -3.48 3.71 15.21
C THR A 342 -3.16 2.81 14.02
N GLN A 343 -3.25 1.50 14.26
CA GLN A 343 -3.17 0.37 13.31
C GLN A 343 -3.66 0.65 11.86
N PRO A 344 -4.73 1.42 11.58
CA PRO A 344 -5.11 1.82 10.21
C PRO A 344 -4.10 2.69 9.43
N GLY A 345 -3.15 3.37 10.08
CA GLY A 345 -2.22 4.29 9.41
C GLY A 345 -1.17 3.62 8.52
N PHE A 346 -0.64 2.46 8.94
CA PHE A 346 0.43 1.76 8.20
C PHE A 346 -0.10 0.99 6.98
N ASP A 347 -1.32 0.48 7.04
CA ASP A 347 -1.94 -0.18 5.89
C ASP A 347 -2.31 0.85 4.80
N ALA A 348 -2.79 2.03 5.20
CA ALA A 348 -2.99 3.16 4.30
C ALA A 348 -1.66 3.65 3.69
N LEU A 349 -0.57 3.66 4.46
CA LEU A 349 0.76 4.01 3.96
C LEU A 349 1.19 3.05 2.83
N LYS A 350 1.06 1.73 3.01
CA LYS A 350 1.41 0.73 1.98
C LYS A 350 0.66 0.95 0.68
N LEU A 351 -0.64 1.27 0.77
CA LEU A 351 -1.46 1.58 -0.41
C LEU A 351 -0.96 2.83 -1.15
N ALA A 352 -0.42 3.81 -0.42
CA ALA A 352 0.10 5.05 -0.98
C ALA A 352 1.52 4.93 -1.57
N LEU A 353 2.32 3.93 -1.18
CA LEU A 353 3.73 3.82 -1.59
C LEU A 353 3.94 3.88 -3.12
N PRO A 354 3.24 3.06 -3.95
CA PRO A 354 3.43 3.12 -5.41
C PRO A 354 3.00 4.46 -6.02
N ILE A 355 2.03 5.14 -5.39
CA ILE A 355 1.54 6.46 -5.81
C ILE A 355 2.63 7.50 -5.58
N VAL A 356 3.22 7.51 -4.38
CA VAL A 356 4.30 8.42 -4.01
C VAL A 356 5.52 8.20 -4.91
N GLN A 357 5.90 6.94 -5.16
CA GLN A 357 6.99 6.64 -6.09
C GLN A 357 6.73 7.23 -7.49
N ALA A 358 5.54 6.98 -8.05
CA ALA A 358 5.18 7.45 -9.39
C ALA A 358 5.16 8.99 -9.49
N LEU A 359 4.71 9.69 -8.43
CA LEU A 359 4.77 11.15 -8.35
C LEU A 359 6.22 11.68 -8.28
N LEU A 360 7.09 11.02 -7.50
CA LEU A 360 8.50 11.39 -7.44
C LEU A 360 9.22 11.13 -8.77
N GLU A 361 8.93 10.02 -9.43
CA GLU A 361 9.45 9.72 -10.78
C GLU A 361 9.01 10.79 -11.78
N MET A 362 7.72 11.18 -11.76
CA MET A 362 7.22 12.28 -12.61
C MET A 362 7.95 13.58 -12.30
N LEU A 363 8.09 13.96 -11.03
CA LEU A 363 8.75 15.20 -10.61
C LEU A 363 10.20 15.26 -11.11
N VAL A 364 10.95 14.16 -10.98
CA VAL A 364 12.32 14.08 -11.50
C VAL A 364 12.30 14.23 -13.02
N ILE A 365 11.44 13.50 -13.74
CA ILE A 365 11.36 13.56 -15.21
C ILE A 365 11.07 14.98 -15.71
N VAL A 366 10.08 15.67 -15.14
CA VAL A 366 9.73 17.05 -15.53
C VAL A 366 10.88 18.02 -15.28
N SER A 367 11.68 17.78 -14.24
CA SER A 367 12.77 18.65 -13.83
C SER A 367 14.06 18.47 -14.65
N ILE A 368 14.22 17.36 -15.40
CA ILE A 368 15.42 17.04 -16.19
C ILE A 368 15.93 18.21 -17.04
N PRO A 369 15.14 18.80 -17.96
CA PRO A 369 15.66 19.83 -18.87
C PRO A 369 16.10 21.09 -18.13
N VAL A 370 15.41 21.45 -17.05
CA VAL A 370 15.74 22.61 -16.20
C VAL A 370 17.03 22.36 -15.42
N LEU A 371 17.17 21.18 -14.80
CA LEU A 371 18.37 20.82 -14.04
C LEU A 371 19.61 20.76 -14.93
N LEU A 372 19.49 20.17 -16.12
CA LEU A 372 20.61 20.09 -17.05
C LEU A 372 21.04 21.48 -17.54
N MET A 373 20.08 22.37 -17.83
CA MET A 373 20.36 23.76 -18.21
C MET A 373 21.11 24.50 -17.09
N PHE A 374 20.60 24.51 -15.86
CA PHE A 374 21.27 25.20 -14.75
C PHE A 374 22.61 24.60 -14.37
N SER A 375 22.84 23.32 -14.65
CA SER A 375 24.14 22.68 -14.46
C SER A 375 25.14 22.91 -15.60
N ALA A 376 24.84 23.78 -16.57
CA ALA A 376 25.67 24.01 -17.75
C ALA A 376 26.07 22.71 -18.48
N TYR A 377 25.14 21.75 -18.50
CA TYR A 377 25.31 20.44 -19.14
C TYR A 377 26.53 19.65 -18.65
N GLU A 378 26.87 19.77 -17.37
CA GLU A 378 27.96 19.00 -16.80
C GLU A 378 27.64 17.48 -16.75
N PRO A 379 28.56 16.60 -17.19
CA PRO A 379 28.36 15.15 -17.14
C PRO A 379 28.06 14.62 -15.74
N LYS A 380 28.63 15.26 -14.71
CA LYS A 380 28.40 14.90 -13.31
C LYS A 380 26.93 15.00 -12.92
N THR A 381 26.20 15.99 -13.44
CA THR A 381 24.78 16.18 -13.16
C THR A 381 23.93 15.08 -13.80
N ILE A 382 24.26 14.69 -15.03
CA ILE A 382 23.56 13.59 -15.74
C ILE A 382 23.71 12.30 -14.95
N MET A 383 24.93 11.99 -14.51
CA MET A 383 25.18 10.80 -13.68
C MET A 383 24.40 10.86 -12.37
N THR A 384 24.37 12.03 -11.72
CA THR A 384 23.58 12.26 -10.49
C THR A 384 22.09 11.97 -10.72
N ILE A 385 21.50 12.54 -11.77
CA ILE A 385 20.07 12.32 -12.11
C ILE A 385 19.83 10.85 -12.49
N THR A 386 20.74 10.23 -13.23
CA THR A 386 20.66 8.81 -13.62
C THR A 386 20.63 7.90 -12.39
N PHE A 387 21.52 8.13 -11.42
CA PHE A 387 21.53 7.39 -10.17
C PHE A 387 20.29 7.67 -9.32
N ALA A 388 19.80 8.91 -9.29
CA ALA A 388 18.56 9.25 -8.59
C ALA A 388 17.35 8.52 -9.18
N GLN A 389 17.24 8.47 -10.51
CA GLN A 389 16.15 7.79 -11.21
C GLN A 389 16.23 6.28 -11.01
N PHE A 390 17.42 5.68 -11.11
CA PHE A 390 17.63 4.28 -10.78
C PHE A 390 17.25 3.99 -9.33
N ALA A 391 17.70 4.82 -8.39
CA ALA A 391 17.41 4.64 -6.97
C ALA A 391 15.92 4.67 -6.69
N LEU A 392 15.18 5.65 -7.28
CA LEU A 392 13.72 5.76 -7.17
C LEU A 392 13.01 4.54 -7.74
N ILE A 393 13.38 4.09 -8.93
CA ILE A 393 12.78 2.90 -9.57
C ILE A 393 13.02 1.66 -8.71
N PHE A 394 14.23 1.52 -8.15
CA PHE A 394 14.66 0.38 -7.34
C PHE A 394 14.02 0.33 -5.94
N ILE A 395 13.37 1.40 -5.47
CA ILE A 395 12.63 1.38 -4.19
C ILE A 395 11.57 0.26 -4.17
N SER A 396 10.91 0.03 -5.31
CA SER A 396 9.88 -1.01 -5.41
C SER A 396 10.39 -2.41 -5.03
N PHE A 397 11.67 -2.72 -5.28
CA PHE A 397 12.30 -3.95 -4.80
C PHE A 397 12.34 -4.02 -3.27
N TRP A 398 12.73 -2.94 -2.59
CA TRP A 398 12.78 -2.90 -1.13
C TRP A 398 11.40 -3.06 -0.49
N TRP A 399 10.34 -2.55 -1.13
CA TRP A 399 8.98 -2.76 -0.67
C TRP A 399 8.50 -4.20 -0.85
N GLU A 400 8.87 -4.87 -1.94
CA GLU A 400 8.59 -6.30 -2.11
C GLU A 400 9.34 -7.16 -1.07
N VAL A 401 10.60 -6.81 -0.77
CA VAL A 401 11.36 -7.46 0.32
C VAL A 401 10.66 -7.25 1.67
N ALA A 402 10.24 -6.03 1.96
CA ALA A 402 9.51 -5.71 3.19
C ALA A 402 8.15 -6.44 3.26
N GLY A 403 7.46 -6.62 2.12
CA GLY A 403 6.23 -7.40 2.00
C GLY A 403 6.42 -8.86 2.32
N TRP A 404 7.41 -9.49 1.70
CA TRP A 404 7.74 -10.88 1.95
C TRP A 404 8.19 -11.12 3.39
N LEU A 405 9.02 -10.23 3.94
CA LEU A 405 9.50 -10.35 5.31
C LEU A 405 8.35 -10.19 6.33
N ASP A 406 7.43 -9.25 6.09
CA ASP A 406 6.22 -9.06 6.90
C ASP A 406 5.38 -10.34 6.97
N ASP A 407 5.05 -10.91 5.81
CA ASP A 407 4.28 -12.17 5.76
C ASP A 407 5.00 -13.32 6.46
N THR A 408 6.32 -13.38 6.34
CA THR A 408 7.14 -14.44 6.96
C THR A 408 7.18 -14.29 8.48
N LEU A 409 7.39 -13.07 8.99
CA LEU A 409 7.36 -12.78 10.42
C LEU A 409 5.98 -13.04 11.03
N LEU A 410 4.91 -12.70 10.31
CA LEU A 410 3.54 -13.00 10.73
C LEU A 410 3.29 -14.50 10.85
N LYS A 411 3.73 -15.30 9.86
CA LYS A 411 3.61 -16.77 9.91
C LYS A 411 4.46 -17.41 11.02
N MET A 412 5.60 -16.81 11.37
CA MET A 412 6.44 -17.30 12.49
C MET A 412 5.86 -16.94 13.86
N THR A 413 5.14 -15.82 13.95
CA THR A 413 4.61 -15.30 15.23
C THR A 413 3.21 -15.82 15.53
N TYR A 414 2.39 -16.06 14.52
CA TYR A 414 1.02 -16.52 14.67
C TYR A 414 0.83 -17.89 14.02
N ASP A 415 0.37 -18.85 14.83
CA ASP A 415 0.07 -20.23 14.40
C ASP A 415 -1.13 -20.28 13.43
N SER A 416 -1.98 -19.23 13.44
CA SER A 416 -3.09 -19.07 12.50
C SER A 416 -3.35 -17.59 12.13
N ILE A 417 -3.72 -17.33 10.86
CA ILE A 417 -4.19 -16.01 10.41
C ILE A 417 -5.46 -15.59 11.18
N THR A 418 -6.25 -16.56 11.65
CA THR A 418 -7.43 -16.32 12.46
C THR A 418 -7.11 -15.66 13.79
N ASP A 419 -5.99 -16.02 14.44
CA ASP A 419 -5.57 -15.38 15.69
C ASP A 419 -5.04 -13.96 15.46
N PHE A 420 -4.37 -13.74 14.33
CA PHE A 420 -3.97 -12.38 13.90
C PHE A 420 -5.19 -11.47 13.69
N THR A 421 -6.28 -11.98 13.09
CA THR A 421 -7.51 -11.18 12.89
C THR A 421 -8.24 -10.85 14.20
N LYS A 422 -8.08 -11.67 15.25
CA LYS A 422 -8.71 -11.51 16.56
C LYS A 422 -7.95 -10.57 17.50
N SER A 423 -6.62 -10.60 17.50
CA SER A 423 -5.82 -9.70 18.35
C SER A 423 -5.67 -8.33 17.70
N VAL A 424 -6.56 -7.41 18.09
CA VAL A 424 -6.42 -5.97 17.82
C VAL A 424 -5.50 -5.27 18.83
N ASN A 425 -5.08 -5.96 19.91
CA ASN A 425 -4.33 -5.36 21.02
C ASN A 425 -2.83 -5.76 21.07
N ASP A 426 -2.43 -6.94 20.57
CA ASP A 426 -1.00 -7.35 20.54
C ASP A 426 -0.25 -6.89 19.28
N GLY A 427 -0.92 -6.14 18.39
CA GLY A 427 -0.38 -5.75 17.08
C GLY A 427 0.57 -4.54 17.09
N TRP A 428 0.66 -3.77 18.17
CA TRP A 428 1.36 -2.48 18.16
C TRP A 428 2.88 -2.61 17.98
N ILE A 429 3.51 -3.60 18.63
CA ILE A 429 4.95 -3.87 18.50
C ILE A 429 5.31 -4.37 17.09
N MET A 430 4.48 -5.23 16.49
CA MET A 430 4.73 -5.72 15.14
C MET A 430 4.50 -4.61 14.11
N ASN A 431 3.47 -3.76 14.30
CA ASN A 431 3.17 -2.63 13.41
C ASN A 431 4.25 -1.55 13.40
N ILE A 432 4.93 -1.29 14.53
CA ILE A 432 6.06 -0.37 14.59
C ILE A 432 7.26 -0.93 13.82
N VAL A 433 7.62 -2.20 14.04
CA VAL A 433 8.75 -2.84 13.35
C VAL A 433 8.54 -2.83 11.83
N LEU A 434 7.29 -2.98 11.39
CA LEU A 434 6.93 -3.05 9.98
C LEU A 434 6.79 -1.69 9.31
N GLY A 435 6.15 -0.72 9.96
CA GLY A 435 6.16 0.67 9.51
C GLY A 435 7.56 1.23 9.35
N THR A 436 8.46 0.80 10.24
CA THR A 436 9.88 1.13 10.18
C THR A 436 10.53 0.49 8.95
N MET A 437 10.23 -0.76 8.57
CA MET A 437 10.86 -1.41 7.39
C MET A 437 10.52 -0.74 6.05
N TYR A 438 9.26 -0.40 5.82
CA TYR A 438 8.84 0.24 4.55
C TYR A 438 9.40 1.66 4.36
N ILE A 439 9.86 2.29 5.45
CA ILE A 439 10.47 3.62 5.44
C ILE A 439 12.00 3.53 5.53
N VAL A 440 12.54 2.71 6.45
CA VAL A 440 13.97 2.54 6.70
C VAL A 440 14.68 1.86 5.54
N PHE A 441 14.08 0.86 4.88
CA PHE A 441 14.77 0.22 3.75
C PHE A 441 14.99 1.20 2.58
N PRO A 442 13.97 1.96 2.12
CA PRO A 442 14.20 3.00 1.11
C PRO A 442 15.15 4.11 1.60
N LEU A 443 15.03 4.57 2.84
CA LEU A 443 15.93 5.62 3.35
C LEU A 443 17.38 5.14 3.48
N GLY A 444 17.58 3.91 3.95
CA GLY A 444 18.89 3.26 3.99
C GLY A 444 19.47 3.12 2.59
N TRP A 445 18.66 2.72 1.61
CA TRP A 445 19.07 2.68 0.20
C TRP A 445 19.54 4.04 -0.30
N PHE A 446 18.75 5.11 -0.10
CA PHE A 446 19.19 6.46 -0.47
C PHE A 446 20.42 6.95 0.28
N ALA A 447 20.56 6.58 1.56
CA ALA A 447 21.76 6.90 2.34
C ALA A 447 23.01 6.21 1.77
N THR A 448 22.90 4.93 1.38
CA THR A 448 24.01 4.19 0.76
C THR A 448 24.41 4.79 -0.61
N MET A 449 23.45 5.31 -1.37
CA MET A 449 23.72 6.06 -2.62
C MET A 449 24.42 7.41 -2.35
N GLY A 450 24.31 7.95 -1.14
CA GLY A 450 25.09 9.11 -0.72
C GLY A 450 26.59 8.82 -0.54
N TRP A 451 26.95 7.58 -0.20
CA TRP A 451 28.34 7.15 -0.01
C TRP A 451 29.12 6.99 -1.32
N THR A 452 28.43 6.86 -2.45
CA THR A 452 29.07 6.76 -3.79
C THR A 452 29.51 8.13 -4.35
N GLY A 453 29.54 9.19 -3.52
CA GLY A 453 30.03 10.52 -3.90
C GLY A 453 29.01 11.39 -4.66
N VAL A 454 27.79 10.91 -4.82
CA VAL A 454 26.67 11.65 -5.41
C VAL A 454 25.98 12.41 -4.28
N LYS A 455 25.83 13.75 -4.39
CA LYS A 455 25.22 14.64 -3.37
C LYS A 455 23.71 14.41 -3.12
N ILE A 456 23.19 13.22 -3.41
CA ILE A 456 21.80 12.83 -3.11
C ILE A 456 21.65 12.57 -1.60
N GLY A 457 22.68 12.06 -0.93
CA GLY A 457 22.64 11.72 0.50
C GLY A 457 22.42 12.90 1.45
N SER A 458 22.98 14.08 1.14
CA SER A 458 22.86 15.26 2.01
C SER A 458 21.44 15.84 2.05
N LEU A 459 20.68 15.74 0.96
CA LEU A 459 19.28 16.18 0.91
C LEU A 459 18.36 15.28 1.75
N VAL A 460 18.65 13.98 1.79
CA VAL A 460 17.88 13.02 2.60
C VAL A 460 18.26 13.13 4.08
N SER A 461 19.54 13.27 4.42
CA SER A 461 19.97 13.47 5.82
C SER A 461 19.45 14.79 6.40
N ASP A 462 19.50 15.89 5.64
CA ASP A 462 18.99 17.19 6.08
C ASP A 462 17.45 17.21 6.11
N GLY A 463 16.80 16.51 5.17
CA GLY A 463 15.36 16.30 5.18
C GLY A 463 14.88 15.54 6.41
N ILE A 464 15.53 14.41 6.75
CA ILE A 464 15.21 13.61 7.94
C ILE A 464 15.43 14.42 9.23
N ASN A 465 16.53 15.18 9.30
CA ASN A 465 16.85 16.01 10.47
C ASN A 465 15.90 17.21 10.64
N LYS A 466 15.39 17.79 9.54
CA LYS A 466 14.48 18.96 9.58
C LYS A 466 13.00 18.60 9.61
N THR A 467 12.60 17.40 9.18
CA THR A 467 11.19 16.95 9.17
C THR A 467 10.75 16.28 10.46
N GLY A 468 11.63 16.13 11.46
CA GLY A 468 11.26 15.61 12.77
C GLY A 468 10.69 14.19 12.72
N ILE A 469 11.17 13.36 11.79
CA ILE A 469 10.92 11.91 11.85
C ILE A 469 11.59 11.43 13.14
N PRO A 470 10.85 10.93 14.15
CA PRO A 470 11.45 10.48 15.40
C PRO A 470 12.09 9.09 15.22
N MET A 471 13.03 8.96 14.27
CA MET A 471 13.92 7.80 14.21
C MET A 471 14.89 7.77 15.39
N GLN A 472 15.19 8.94 15.97
CA GLN A 472 16.10 9.05 17.12
C GLN A 472 15.51 8.41 18.39
N ASP A 473 14.19 8.34 18.53
CA ASP A 473 13.53 7.77 19.70
C ASP A 473 13.21 6.26 19.54
N ALA A 474 12.86 5.82 18.33
CA ALA A 474 12.69 4.38 18.05
C ALA A 474 14.05 3.65 17.97
N GLY A 475 15.06 4.28 17.35
CA GLY A 475 16.42 3.76 17.26
C GLY A 475 17.15 3.77 18.61
N SER A 476 16.97 4.81 19.44
CA SER A 476 17.59 4.84 20.78
C SER A 476 16.93 3.87 21.76
N LYS A 477 15.62 3.60 21.63
CA LYS A 477 14.93 2.57 22.44
C LYS A 477 15.29 1.15 22.01
N ALA A 478 15.42 0.89 20.71
CA ALA A 478 15.90 -0.40 20.19
C ALA A 478 17.40 -0.62 20.50
N SER A 479 18.23 0.42 20.39
CA SER A 479 19.65 0.39 20.78
C SER A 479 19.81 0.18 22.28
N LYS A 480 19.01 0.84 23.13
CA LYS A 480 19.05 0.62 24.60
C LYS A 480 18.51 -0.75 25.00
N ALA A 481 17.52 -1.29 24.30
CA ALA A 481 17.05 -2.66 24.48
C ALA A 481 18.11 -3.69 24.02
N ALA A 482 18.82 -3.41 22.92
CA ALA A 482 19.94 -4.22 22.45
C ALA A 482 21.17 -4.13 23.37
N GLU A 483 21.48 -2.97 23.94
CA GLU A 483 22.51 -2.78 24.98
C GLU A 483 22.14 -3.48 26.30
N GLY A 484 20.85 -3.49 26.66
CA GLY A 484 20.34 -4.25 27.81
C GLY A 484 20.44 -5.76 27.61
N ALA A 485 20.09 -6.25 26.42
CA ALA A 485 20.17 -7.66 26.06
C ALA A 485 21.62 -8.16 25.93
N THR A 486 22.52 -7.36 25.35
CA THR A 486 23.95 -7.68 25.27
C THR A 486 24.61 -7.66 26.64
N LYS A 487 24.28 -6.72 27.54
CA LYS A 487 24.75 -6.75 28.94
C LYS A 487 24.20 -7.94 29.72
N ALA A 488 22.95 -8.34 29.52
CA ALA A 488 22.37 -9.52 30.17
C ALA A 488 23.04 -10.83 29.71
N VAL A 489 23.36 -10.96 28.41
CA VAL A 489 24.07 -12.13 27.85
C VAL A 489 25.54 -12.17 28.28
N VAL A 490 26.23 -11.03 28.34
CA VAL A 490 27.62 -10.94 28.81
C VAL A 490 27.73 -11.22 30.32
N THR A 491 26.70 -10.87 31.11
CA THR A 491 26.68 -11.14 32.56
C THR A 491 26.36 -12.61 32.87
N LYS A 492 25.51 -13.28 32.05
CA LYS A 492 25.25 -14.73 32.15
C LYS A 492 26.42 -15.59 31.65
N GLY A 493 27.17 -15.14 30.64
CA GLY A 493 28.37 -15.85 30.17
C GLY A 493 29.51 -15.85 31.19
N LYS A 494 29.60 -14.82 32.04
CA LYS A 494 30.66 -14.68 33.05
C LYS A 494 30.40 -15.48 34.34
N SER A 495 29.17 -15.93 34.58
CA SER A 495 28.84 -16.80 35.73
C SER A 495 28.95 -18.29 35.43
N LEU A 496 29.26 -18.68 34.19
CA LEU A 496 29.49 -20.07 33.75
C LEU A 496 30.98 -20.40 33.53
N MET A 497 31.88 -19.45 33.83
CA MET A 497 33.35 -19.63 33.79
C MET A 497 33.99 -19.29 35.15
N LYS A 498 33.37 -19.73 36.25
CA LYS A 498 34.03 -19.83 37.56
C LYS A 498 33.71 -21.15 38.21
#